data_AF-A0A3D8PCD5-F1
#
_entry.id   AF-A0A3D8PCD5-F1
#
_cell.length_a   1.000
_cell.length_b   1.000
_cell.length_c   1.000
_cell.angle_alpha   90.00
_cell.angle_beta   90.00
_cell.angle_gamma   90.00
#
_symmetry.space_group_name_H-M   'P 1'
#
loop_
_entity.id
_entity.type
_entity.pdbx_description
1 polymer ?
#
loop_
_entity_poly.entity_id
_entity_poly.type
_entity_poly.pdbx_seq_one_letter_code
_entity_poly.pdbx_strand_id
1 'polypeptide(L)' 'ETNRAEMLRRWLLDSWPHQDVTPREVTQYGPNSLRESKVARTVLTVLEKYGWIVPLPEGEVIRGAARKEAYRIVRPSNAG' A
#
# COMPACT_ATOMS: atom_id res chain seq x y z
N GLU A 1 9.30 11.21 -11.13
CA GLU A 1 8.31 10.83 -10.10
C GLU A 1 7.95 9.33 -10.09
N THR A 2 8.12 8.58 -11.18
CA THR A 2 7.81 7.14 -11.29
C THR A 2 8.55 6.24 -10.29
N ASN A 3 9.78 6.59 -9.92
CA ASN A 3 10.65 5.75 -9.10
C ASN A 3 10.05 5.39 -7.73
N ARG A 4 9.32 6.31 -7.08
CA ARG A 4 8.71 6.05 -5.76
C ARG A 4 7.55 5.05 -5.81
N ALA A 5 6.74 5.11 -6.87
CA ALA A 5 5.64 4.16 -7.07
C ALA A 5 6.16 2.75 -7.35
N GLU A 6 7.22 2.63 -8.16
CA GLU A 6 7.88 1.36 -8.42
C GLU A 6 8.54 0.78 -7.16
N MET A 7 9.19 1.63 -6.35
CA MET A 7 9.74 1.23 -5.05
C MET A 7 8.66 0.69 -4.12
N LEU A 8 7.52 1.41 -3.99
CA LEU A 8 6.41 0.95 -3.16
C LEU A 8 5.85 -0.36 -3.69
N ARG A 9 5.62 -0.47 -5.00
CA ARG A 9 5.12 -1.70 -5.64
C ARG A 9 6.06 -2.88 -5.38
N ARG A 10 7.38 -2.69 -5.55
CA ARG A 10 8.35 -3.76 -5.32
C ARG A 10 8.38 -4.17 -3.85
N TRP A 11 8.34 -3.21 -2.93
CA TRP A 11 8.24 -3.50 -1.50
C TRP A 11 6.95 -4.26 -1.14
N LEU A 12 5.81 -3.89 -1.73
CA LEU A 12 4.52 -4.58 -1.54
C LEU A 12 4.52 -6.03 -2.06
N LEU A 13 5.37 -6.35 -3.02
CA LEU A 13 5.48 -7.69 -3.59
C LEU A 13 6.55 -8.55 -2.91
N ASP A 14 7.68 -7.94 -2.56
CA ASP A 14 8.88 -8.64 -2.09
C ASP A 14 8.96 -8.70 -0.56
N SER A 15 8.66 -7.59 0.11
CA SER A 15 8.83 -7.44 1.57
C SER A 15 7.51 -7.52 2.34
N TRP A 16 6.37 -7.26 1.69
CA TRP A 16 5.09 -7.18 2.37
C TRP A 16 4.33 -8.52 2.32
N PRO A 17 4.12 -9.19 3.46
CA PRO A 17 3.53 -10.53 3.46
C PRO A 17 2.01 -10.51 3.28
N HIS A 18 1.35 -9.37 3.48
CA HIS A 18 -0.10 -9.28 3.54
C HIS A 18 -0.73 -8.79 2.23
N GLN A 19 -2.04 -8.96 2.09
CA GLN A 19 -2.79 -8.51 0.90
C GLN A 19 -3.36 -7.10 1.06
N ASP A 20 -3.25 -6.53 2.25
CA ASP A 20 -3.74 -5.23 2.66
C ASP A 20 -2.56 -4.41 3.20
N VAL A 21 -2.58 -3.10 3.00
CA VAL A 21 -1.55 -2.19 3.50
C VAL A 21 -2.18 -0.88 3.95
N THR A 22 -1.67 -0.34 5.03
CA THR A 22 -2.05 0.99 5.52
C THR A 22 -0.94 2.02 5.31
N PRO A 23 -1.26 3.31 5.18
CA PRO A 23 -0.24 4.36 5.06
C PRO A 23 0.70 4.38 6.27
N ARG A 24 0.19 4.04 7.47
CA ARG A 24 1.02 3.87 8.67
C ARG A 24 2.08 2.79 8.48
N GLU A 25 1.72 1.65 7.92
CA GLU A 25 2.67 0.56 7.67
C GLU A 25 3.68 0.92 6.58
N VAL A 26 3.25 1.64 5.54
CA VAL A 26 4.18 2.19 4.54
C VAL A 26 5.18 3.13 5.21
N THR A 27 4.75 4.00 6.11
CA THR A 27 5.67 4.90 6.82
C THR A 27 6.58 4.19 7.83
N GLN A 28 6.12 3.08 8.42
CA GLN A 28 6.82 2.38 9.50
C GLN A 28 7.78 1.30 8.98
N TYR A 29 7.34 0.52 8.00
CA TYR A 29 8.05 -0.64 7.46
C TYR A 29 8.51 -0.43 6.01
N GLY A 30 7.98 0.59 5.34
CA GLY A 30 8.36 0.89 3.96
C GLY A 30 9.77 1.47 3.85
N PRO A 31 10.26 1.55 2.59
CA PRO A 31 11.58 2.10 2.30
C PRO A 31 11.70 3.55 2.76
N ASN A 32 12.94 3.98 3.05
CA ASN A 32 13.23 5.28 3.69
C ASN A 32 12.60 6.47 2.94
N SER A 33 12.54 6.40 1.60
CA SER A 33 11.93 7.41 0.73
C SER A 33 10.40 7.54 0.84
N LEU A 34 9.72 6.61 1.52
CA LEU A 34 8.27 6.60 1.75
C LEU A 34 7.90 6.80 3.22
N ARG A 35 8.88 7.04 4.11
CA ARG A 35 8.64 7.24 5.56
C ARG A 35 7.91 8.53 5.90
N GLU A 36 7.80 9.45 4.95
CA GLU A 36 6.98 10.65 5.12
C GLU A 36 5.51 10.37 4.81
N SER A 37 4.62 10.66 5.76
CA SER A 37 3.16 10.43 5.62
C SER A 37 2.56 11.07 4.37
N LYS A 38 3.00 12.28 4.01
CA LYS A 38 2.54 12.94 2.78
C LYS A 38 2.96 12.15 1.53
N VAL A 39 4.22 11.72 1.49
CA VAL A 39 4.76 10.95 0.35
C VAL A 39 4.08 9.59 0.26
N ALA A 40 3.93 8.88 1.37
CA ALA A 40 3.24 7.58 1.40
C ALA A 40 1.83 7.69 0.81
N ARG A 41 1.04 8.68 1.25
CA ARG A 41 -0.31 8.92 0.71
C ARG A 41 -0.29 9.27 -0.78
N THR A 42 0.58 10.18 -1.20
CA THR A 42 0.68 10.52 -2.63
C THR A 42 1.01 9.30 -3.49
N VAL A 43 1.96 8.47 -3.06
CA VAL A 43 2.37 7.28 -3.82
C VAL A 43 1.27 6.22 -3.80
N LEU A 44 0.55 6.05 -2.68
CA LEU A 44 -0.63 5.17 -2.61
C LEU A 44 -1.72 5.62 -3.58
N THR A 45 -2.06 6.92 -3.62
CA THR A 45 -3.02 7.46 -4.60
C THR A 45 -2.56 7.23 -6.04
N VAL A 46 -1.26 7.34 -6.31
CA VAL A 46 -0.73 7.03 -7.64
C VAL A 46 -0.94 5.55 -7.98
N LEU A 47 -0.63 4.62 -7.05
CA LEU A 47 -0.86 3.19 -7.26
C LEU A 47 -2.35 2.85 -7.42
N GLU A 48 -3.22 3.51 -6.68
CA GLU A 48 -4.67 3.37 -6.76
C GLU A 48 -5.18 3.79 -8.13
N LYS A 49 -4.77 4.97 -8.61
CA LYS A 49 -5.10 5.46 -9.95
C LYS A 49 -4.65 4.50 -11.07
N TYR A 50 -3.54 3.79 -10.88
CA TYR A 50 -3.04 2.79 -11.84
C TYR A 50 -3.64 1.39 -11.63
N GLY A 51 -4.53 1.19 -10.65
CA GLY A 51 -5.17 -0.10 -10.38
C GLY A 51 -4.28 -1.13 -9.69
N TRP A 52 -3.14 -0.72 -9.11
CA TRP A 52 -2.26 -1.62 -8.33
C TRP A 52 -2.79 -1.88 -6.93
N ILE A 53 -3.54 -0.95 -6.36
CA ILE A 53 -4.19 -1.07 -5.06
C ILE A 53 -5.62 -0.53 -5.16
N VAL A 54 -6.48 -0.94 -4.24
CA VAL A 54 -7.88 -0.49 -4.16
C VAL A 54 -8.14 -0.01 -2.73
N PRO A 55 -8.73 1.17 -2.52
CA PRO A 55 -9.09 1.64 -1.19
C PRO A 55 -10.13 0.72 -0.58
N LEU A 56 -9.94 0.36 0.68
CA LEU A 56 -10.89 -0.40 1.48
C LEU A 56 -11.86 0.56 2.20
N PRO A 57 -13.07 0.10 2.56
CA PRO A 57 -14.03 0.93 3.28
C PRO A 57 -13.45 1.41 4.61
N GLU A 58 -13.84 2.61 5.03
CA GLU A 58 -13.40 3.13 6.32
C GLU A 58 -13.92 2.25 7.46
N GLY A 59 -13.08 2.02 8.47
CA GLY A 59 -13.44 1.16 9.59
C GLY A 59 -13.33 -0.33 9.28
N GLU A 60 -12.87 -0.72 8.09
CA GLU A 60 -12.56 -2.11 7.76
C GLU A 60 -11.59 -2.70 8.80
N VAL A 61 -11.93 -3.90 9.27
CA VAL A 61 -11.13 -4.58 10.30
C VAL A 61 -10.00 -5.32 9.61
N ILE A 62 -8.86 -4.63 9.53
CA ILE A 62 -7.63 -5.17 8.97
C ILE A 62 -6.76 -5.70 10.11
N ARG A 63 -6.56 -7.02 10.11
CA ARG A 63 -5.73 -7.74 11.10
C ARG A 63 -6.16 -7.47 12.54
N GLY A 64 -7.46 -7.49 12.79
CA GLY A 64 -8.04 -7.33 14.14
C GLY A 64 -8.13 -5.89 14.64
N ALA A 65 -7.80 -4.89 13.81
CA ALA A 65 -7.99 -3.48 14.14
C ALA A 65 -8.78 -2.76 13.05
N ALA A 66 -9.79 -1.98 13.45
CA ALA A 66 -10.48 -1.08 12.53
C ALA A 66 -9.51 0.00 12.04
N ARG A 67 -9.34 0.10 10.72
CA ARG A 67 -8.46 1.09 10.09
C ARG A 67 -9.31 2.15 9.38
N LYS A 68 -9.01 3.42 9.68
CA LYS A 68 -9.63 4.55 8.99
C LYS A 68 -9.20 4.64 7.52
N GLU A 69 -8.00 4.17 7.22
CA GLU A 69 -7.41 4.27 5.88
C GLU A 69 -6.60 3.00 5.62
N ALA A 70 -7.07 2.17 4.69
CA ALA A 70 -6.45 0.91 4.30
C ALA A 70 -6.65 0.68 2.80
N TYR A 71 -5.72 -0.03 2.19
CA TYR A 71 -5.72 -0.34 0.78
C TYR A 71 -5.48 -1.83 0.57
N ARG A 72 -6.24 -2.46 -0.31
CA ARG A 72 -6.02 -3.82 -0.76
C ARG A 72 -5.09 -3.82 -1.96
N ILE A 73 -4.07 -4.67 -1.93
CA ILE A 73 -3.09 -4.83 -3.00
C ILE A 73 -3.71 -5.72 -4.07
N VAL A 74 -3.86 -5.17 -5.27
CA VAL A 74 -4.27 -5.91 -6.46
C VAL A 74 -3.00 -6.52 -7.06
N ARG A 75 -2.61 -7.68 -6.51
CA ARG A 75 -1.62 -8.51 -7.20
C ARG A 75 -2.35 -9.09 -8.41
N PRO A 76 -1.80 -9.03 -9.65
CA PRO A 76 -2.30 -9.91 -10.70
C PRO A 76 -2.19 -11.31 -10.12
N SER A 77 -3.34 -11.97 -9.97
CA SER A 77 -3.38 -13.32 -9.45
C SER A 77 -2.48 -14.12 -10.38
N ASN A 78 -1.31 -14.54 -9.88
CA ASN A 78 -0.55 -15.61 -10.50
C ASN A 78 -1.31 -16.90 -10.17
N ALA A 79 -2.56 -16.96 -10.63
CA ALA A 79 -3.40 -18.13 -10.55
C ALA A 79 -3.09 -18.97 -11.78
N GLY A 80 -2.33 -20.04 -11.54
CA GLY A 80 -2.27 -21.23 -12.39
C GLY A 80 -1.38 -21.11 -13.60
#